data_AF-A0A6P2VQT8-F1
#
_entry.id   AF-A0A6P2VQT8-F1
#
_cell.length_a   1.000
_cell.length_b   1.000
_cell.length_c   1.000
_cell.angle_alpha   90.00
_cell.angle_beta   90.00
_cell.angle_gamma   90.00
#
_symmetry.space_group_name_H-M   'P 1'
#
loop_
_entity.id
_entity.type
_entity.pdbx_description
1 polymer ?
#
loop_
_entity_poly.entity_id
_entity_poly.type
_entity_poly.pdbx_seq_one_letter_code
_entity_poly.pdbx_strand_id
1 'polypeptide(L)'
;MDVAWFLKQRVGFIRQLYSDSTAPFVERMRLIEAKEPPFEPPYSEDGEPAFLTEWIEASDSVQVLGHACVSMLAGALHVYFETWERKAGIEIEPDVRTPFFRKKGWLRAYQVVFRQALGVRLEDSGADIALLEQLVLARNRAQHPGSLTRVTPTHTPKDLAKHPSPFFLTDRERELIADSEASGFDASSKWMMEPTLHVNPDKLEAVLVEVERFANWFDEACFDQLSGRLK
;
A
#
# COMPACT_ATOMS: atom_id res chain seq x y z
N MET A 1 -22.22 -16.74 -1.55
CA MET A 1 -20.80 -16.37 -1.35
C MET A 1 -20.73 -15.02 -0.69
N ASP A 2 -20.31 -15.01 0.56
CA ASP A 2 -19.91 -13.81 1.32
C ASP A 2 -18.54 -13.37 0.80
N VAL A 3 -18.48 -12.23 0.11
CA VAL A 3 -17.26 -11.84 -0.63
C VAL A 3 -16.24 -11.22 0.33
N ALA A 4 -16.70 -10.42 1.29
CA ALA A 4 -15.88 -9.84 2.34
C ALA A 4 -15.19 -10.91 3.19
N TRP A 5 -15.87 -12.03 3.49
CA TRP A 5 -15.26 -13.14 4.23
C TRP A 5 -13.99 -13.66 3.55
N PHE A 6 -14.03 -13.93 2.24
CA PHE A 6 -12.85 -14.41 1.51
C PHE A 6 -11.74 -13.35 1.42
N LEU A 7 -12.10 -12.07 1.33
CA LEU A 7 -11.11 -10.99 1.39
C LEU A 7 -10.42 -10.95 2.75
N LYS A 8 -11.17 -11.05 3.85
CA LYS A 8 -10.62 -11.11 5.22
C LYS A 8 -9.67 -12.28 5.43
N GLN A 9 -9.98 -13.46 4.87
CA GLN A 9 -9.04 -14.59 4.92
C GLN A 9 -7.70 -14.25 4.24
N ARG A 10 -7.73 -13.56 3.08
CA ARG A 10 -6.51 -13.10 2.40
C ARG A 10 -5.77 -12.02 3.21
N VAL A 11 -6.50 -11.08 3.82
CA VAL A 11 -5.92 -10.05 4.69
C VAL A 11 -5.23 -10.70 5.90
N GLY A 12 -5.88 -11.66 6.56
CA GLY A 12 -5.29 -12.42 7.66
C GLY A 12 -4.02 -13.17 7.26
N PHE A 13 -4.03 -13.81 6.08
CA PHE A 13 -2.84 -14.44 5.53
C PHE A 13 -1.71 -13.45 5.27
N ILE A 14 -1.99 -12.28 4.67
CA ILE A 14 -0.98 -11.23 4.40
C ILE A 14 -0.36 -10.73 5.71
N ARG A 15 -1.19 -10.48 6.72
CA ARG A 15 -0.76 -10.04 8.06
C ARG A 15 0.22 -11.03 8.69
N GLN A 16 -0.15 -12.31 8.70
CA GLN A 16 0.70 -13.37 9.21
C GLN A 16 2.00 -13.50 8.40
N LEU A 17 1.89 -13.52 7.07
CA LEU A 17 3.04 -13.67 6.17
C LEU A 17 4.09 -12.59 6.44
N TYR A 18 3.68 -11.32 6.55
CA TYR A 18 4.60 -10.23 6.83
C TYR A 18 5.28 -10.39 8.18
N SER A 19 4.50 -10.61 9.25
CA SER A 19 5.02 -10.78 10.61
C SER A 19 6.05 -11.91 10.68
N ASP A 20 5.68 -13.10 10.22
CA ASP A 20 6.50 -14.30 10.36
C ASP A 20 7.76 -14.23 9.46
N SER A 21 7.63 -13.64 8.26
CA SER A 21 8.74 -13.58 7.30
C SER A 21 9.74 -12.46 7.59
N THR A 22 9.30 -11.36 8.22
CA THR A 22 10.20 -10.22 8.54
C THR A 22 10.95 -10.42 9.85
N ALA A 23 10.42 -11.23 10.78
CA ALA A 23 11.01 -11.49 12.09
C ALA A 23 12.53 -11.72 12.11
N PRO A 24 13.13 -12.62 11.29
CA PRO A 24 14.58 -12.84 11.32
C PRO A 24 15.41 -11.63 10.87
N PHE A 25 14.88 -10.81 9.96
CA PHE A 25 15.56 -9.60 9.48
C PHE A 25 15.46 -8.47 10.50
N VAL A 26 14.29 -8.32 11.12
CA VAL A 26 14.09 -7.37 12.23
C VAL A 26 15.02 -7.71 13.39
N GLU A 27 15.10 -8.99 13.77
CA GLU A 27 16.00 -9.42 14.83
C GLU A 27 17.48 -9.20 14.46
N ARG A 28 17.86 -9.42 13.20
CA ARG A 28 19.23 -9.10 12.75
C ARG A 28 19.56 -7.62 12.93
N MET A 29 18.67 -6.72 12.50
CA MET A 29 18.87 -5.28 12.68
C MET A 29 19.01 -4.93 14.17
N ARG A 30 18.13 -5.48 15.02
CA ARG A 30 18.17 -5.28 16.48
C ARG A 30 19.52 -5.74 17.08
N LEU A 31 19.98 -6.94 16.73
CA LEU A 31 21.24 -7.48 17.25
C LEU A 31 22.46 -6.63 16.83
N ILE A 32 22.48 -6.15 15.57
CA ILE A 32 23.53 -5.25 15.07
C ILE A 32 23.54 -3.92 15.84
N GLU A 33 22.37 -3.30 16.00
CA GLU A 33 22.23 -2.03 16.71
C GLU A 33 22.60 -2.16 18.21
N ALA A 34 22.23 -3.27 18.82
CA ALA A 34 22.55 -3.59 20.22
C ALA A 34 23.98 -4.10 20.43
N LYS A 35 24.72 -4.39 19.34
CA LYS A 35 26.07 -4.98 19.37
C LYS A 35 26.10 -6.32 20.11
N GLU A 36 25.06 -7.13 19.94
CA GLU A 36 24.91 -8.44 20.56
C GLU A 36 25.45 -9.57 19.64
N PRO A 37 25.94 -10.70 20.18
CA PRO A 37 26.39 -11.84 19.38
C PRO A 37 25.36 -12.27 18.30
N PRO A 38 25.78 -12.53 17.06
CA PRO A 38 27.16 -12.56 16.55
C PRO A 38 27.71 -11.22 16.03
N PHE A 39 27.02 -10.10 16.25
CA PHE A 39 27.31 -8.78 15.67
C PHE A 39 28.05 -7.84 16.62
N GLU A 40 28.99 -8.39 17.39
CA GLU A 40 29.92 -7.60 18.19
C GLU A 40 30.93 -6.92 17.26
N PRO A 41 31.08 -5.58 17.28
CA PRO A 41 31.93 -4.88 16.32
C PRO A 41 33.40 -5.23 16.52
N PRO A 42 34.13 -5.66 15.48
CA PRO A 42 35.58 -5.78 15.55
C PRO A 42 36.21 -4.38 15.74
N TYR A 43 37.43 -4.34 16.29
CA TYR A 43 38.19 -3.10 16.31
C TYR A 43 38.46 -2.62 14.87
N SER A 44 38.13 -1.37 14.57
CA SER A 44 38.37 -0.73 13.27
C SER A 44 38.67 0.76 13.48
N GLU A 45 39.63 1.28 12.73
CA GLU A 45 40.00 2.70 12.72
C GLU A 45 39.40 3.46 11.52
N ASP A 46 38.75 2.75 10.60
CA ASP A 46 38.26 3.30 9.33
C ASP A 46 37.00 4.18 9.49
N GLY A 47 36.38 4.18 10.68
CA GLY A 47 35.19 4.96 11.01
C GLY A 47 33.87 4.41 10.43
N GLU A 48 33.94 3.39 9.58
CA GLU A 48 32.78 2.72 9.01
C GLU A 48 32.02 1.90 10.07
N PRO A 49 30.67 1.96 10.11
CA PRO A 49 29.89 1.13 11.00
C PRO A 49 30.11 -0.36 10.70
N ALA A 50 30.51 -1.12 11.72
CA ALA A 50 30.59 -2.58 11.60
C ALA A 50 29.22 -3.16 11.21
N PHE A 51 29.22 -4.15 10.31
CA PHE A 51 28.03 -4.84 9.82
C PHE A 51 27.00 -3.95 9.08
N LEU A 52 27.43 -2.80 8.54
CA LEU A 52 26.55 -1.91 7.78
C LEU A 52 25.86 -2.63 6.61
N THR A 53 26.60 -3.47 5.87
CA THR A 53 26.06 -4.23 4.73
C THR A 53 24.95 -5.18 5.17
N GLU A 54 25.16 -5.90 6.27
CA GLU A 54 24.21 -6.87 6.82
C GLU A 54 22.95 -6.20 7.35
N TRP A 55 23.10 -5.00 7.94
CA TRP A 55 21.96 -4.18 8.36
C TRP A 55 21.17 -3.68 7.16
N ILE A 56 21.85 -3.16 6.11
CA ILE A 56 21.20 -2.71 4.88
C ILE A 56 20.45 -3.86 4.20
N GLU A 57 21.07 -5.03 4.07
CA GLU A 57 20.44 -6.22 3.49
C GLU A 57 19.17 -6.62 4.27
N ALA A 58 19.22 -6.60 5.61
CA ALA A 58 18.07 -6.92 6.44
C ALA A 58 16.95 -5.89 6.29
N SER A 59 17.30 -4.60 6.30
CA SER A 59 16.35 -3.49 6.11
C SER A 59 15.66 -3.57 4.74
N ASP A 60 16.43 -3.78 3.68
CA ASP A 60 15.92 -3.96 2.32
C ASP A 60 15.02 -5.22 2.21
N SER A 61 15.38 -6.30 2.90
CA SER A 61 14.56 -7.52 2.94
C SER A 61 13.19 -7.27 3.57
N VAL A 62 13.14 -6.50 4.67
CA VAL A 62 11.88 -6.08 5.29
C VAL A 62 11.04 -5.22 4.32
N GLN A 63 11.68 -4.29 3.60
CA GLN A 63 10.98 -3.46 2.62
C GLN A 63 10.39 -4.27 1.46
N VAL A 64 11.18 -5.17 0.86
CA VAL A 64 10.72 -6.03 -0.23
C VAL A 64 9.54 -6.90 0.19
N LEU A 65 9.59 -7.49 1.39
CA LEU A 65 8.46 -8.23 1.96
C LEU A 65 7.23 -7.35 2.17
N GLY A 66 7.42 -6.11 2.64
CA GLY A 66 6.36 -5.12 2.77
C GLY A 66 5.70 -4.79 1.41
N HIS A 67 6.50 -4.56 0.37
CA HIS A 67 5.99 -4.27 -0.98
C HIS A 67 5.26 -5.47 -1.59
N ALA A 68 5.74 -6.70 -1.34
CA ALA A 68 5.07 -7.92 -1.74
C ALA A 68 3.69 -8.03 -1.07
N CYS A 69 3.60 -7.76 0.24
CA CYS A 69 2.35 -7.76 1.00
C CYS A 69 1.35 -6.70 0.51
N VAL A 70 1.81 -5.47 0.27
CA VAL A 70 1.01 -4.39 -0.35
C VAL A 70 0.51 -4.80 -1.74
N SER A 71 1.36 -5.45 -2.55
CA SER A 71 0.99 -5.93 -3.87
C SER A 71 -0.07 -7.04 -3.82
N MET A 72 0.06 -7.97 -2.88
CA MET A 72 -0.93 -9.02 -2.62
C MET A 72 -2.27 -8.44 -2.16
N LEU A 73 -2.25 -7.45 -1.26
CA LEU A 73 -3.44 -6.79 -0.75
C LEU A 73 -4.19 -6.04 -1.86
N ALA A 74 -3.48 -5.23 -2.66
CA ALA A 74 -4.06 -4.52 -3.79
C ALA A 74 -4.66 -5.50 -4.83
N GLY A 75 -3.97 -6.62 -5.09
CA GLY A 75 -4.48 -7.68 -5.95
C GLY A 75 -5.75 -8.35 -5.40
N ALA A 76 -5.79 -8.63 -4.09
CA ALA A 76 -6.96 -9.19 -3.43
C ALA A 76 -8.16 -8.23 -3.49
N LEU A 77 -7.94 -6.94 -3.26
CA LEU A 77 -8.97 -5.90 -3.38
C LEU A 77 -9.49 -5.77 -4.81
N HIS A 78 -8.61 -5.87 -5.82
CA HIS A 78 -9.03 -5.85 -7.22
C HIS A 78 -9.94 -7.05 -7.57
N VAL A 79 -9.55 -8.26 -7.18
CA VAL A 79 -10.35 -9.49 -7.37
C VAL A 79 -11.67 -9.42 -6.60
N TYR A 80 -11.68 -8.76 -5.43
CA TYR A 80 -12.89 -8.50 -4.66
C TYR A 80 -13.90 -7.66 -5.46
N PHE A 81 -13.46 -6.56 -6.09
CA PHE A 81 -14.31 -5.77 -6.97
C PHE A 81 -14.80 -6.53 -8.21
N GLU A 82 -13.92 -7.28 -8.89
CA GLU A 82 -14.30 -8.13 -10.02
C GLU A 82 -15.36 -9.18 -9.62
N THR A 83 -15.26 -9.68 -8.40
CA THR A 83 -16.22 -10.66 -7.88
C THR A 83 -17.58 -10.02 -7.63
N TRP A 84 -17.62 -8.80 -7.10
CA TRP A 84 -18.85 -8.04 -6.94
C TRP A 84 -19.46 -7.62 -8.27
N GLU A 85 -18.64 -7.21 -9.24
CA GLU A 85 -19.07 -6.88 -10.60
C GLU A 85 -19.85 -8.05 -11.22
N ARG A 86 -19.27 -9.26 -11.18
CA ARG A 86 -19.92 -10.49 -11.67
C ARG A 86 -21.20 -10.82 -10.90
N LYS A 87 -21.18 -10.72 -9.57
CA LYS A 87 -22.36 -11.02 -8.74
C LYS A 87 -23.52 -10.08 -8.98
N ALA A 88 -23.22 -8.81 -9.27
CA ALA A 88 -24.22 -7.79 -9.57
C ALA A 88 -24.73 -7.87 -11.02
N GLY A 89 -24.19 -8.77 -11.85
CA GLY A 89 -24.53 -8.88 -13.26
C GLY A 89 -24.13 -7.65 -14.07
N ILE A 90 -23.07 -6.96 -13.66
CA ILE A 90 -22.60 -5.76 -14.34
C ILE A 90 -21.78 -6.21 -15.55
N GLU A 91 -22.26 -5.87 -16.74
CA GLU A 91 -21.56 -6.13 -17.99
C GLU A 91 -20.92 -4.84 -18.51
N ILE A 92 -19.62 -4.91 -18.82
CA ILE A 92 -18.86 -3.81 -19.42
C ILE A 92 -18.20 -4.37 -20.67
N GLU A 93 -18.52 -3.79 -21.82
CA GLU A 93 -17.94 -4.22 -23.10
C GLU A 93 -16.40 -4.12 -23.05
N PRO A 94 -15.65 -5.15 -23.53
CA PRO A 94 -14.19 -5.20 -23.37
C PRO A 94 -13.42 -4.01 -24.00
N ASP A 95 -13.92 -3.51 -25.13
CA ASP A 95 -13.42 -2.35 -25.87
C ASP A 95 -13.66 -1.03 -25.14
N VAL A 96 -14.70 -0.96 -24.30
CA VAL A 96 -14.95 0.16 -23.36
C VAL A 96 -14.12 0.00 -22.08
N ARG A 97 -14.07 -1.22 -21.52
CA ARG A 97 -13.41 -1.52 -20.23
C ARG A 97 -11.93 -1.16 -20.25
N THR A 98 -11.20 -1.69 -21.22
CA THR A 98 -9.72 -1.56 -21.29
C THR A 98 -9.26 -0.09 -21.30
N PRO A 99 -9.71 0.77 -22.23
CA PRO A 99 -9.28 2.17 -22.24
C PRO A 99 -9.77 2.94 -21.01
N PHE A 100 -10.97 2.64 -20.50
CA PHE A 100 -11.54 3.31 -19.33
C PHE A 100 -10.72 3.04 -18.06
N PHE A 101 -10.43 1.77 -17.77
CA PHE A 101 -9.66 1.35 -16.60
C PHE A 101 -8.20 1.80 -16.69
N ARG A 102 -7.59 1.76 -17.88
CA ARG A 102 -6.22 2.28 -18.09
C ARG A 102 -6.14 3.78 -17.83
N LYS A 103 -7.13 4.56 -18.28
CA LYS A 103 -7.12 6.03 -18.15
C LYS A 103 -7.36 6.49 -16.72
N LYS A 104 -8.29 5.86 -16.00
CA LYS A 104 -8.66 6.28 -14.63
C LYS A 104 -7.89 5.57 -13.51
N GLY A 105 -7.31 4.40 -13.80
CA GLY A 105 -6.90 3.45 -12.76
C GLY A 105 -8.10 2.64 -12.29
N TRP A 106 -7.87 1.36 -11.95
CA TRP A 106 -8.95 0.41 -11.72
C TRP A 106 -9.83 0.76 -10.51
N LEU A 107 -9.28 1.31 -9.42
CA LEU A 107 -10.08 1.69 -8.24
C LEU A 107 -11.11 2.78 -8.58
N ARG A 108 -10.65 3.85 -9.25
CA ARG A 108 -11.51 4.95 -9.70
C ARG A 108 -12.48 4.51 -10.80
N ALA A 109 -12.09 3.57 -11.64
CA ALA A 109 -12.98 2.97 -12.63
C ALA A 109 -14.12 2.20 -11.92
N TYR A 110 -13.79 1.34 -10.95
CA TYR A 110 -14.80 0.63 -10.15
C TYR A 110 -15.72 1.56 -9.36
N GLN A 111 -15.18 2.64 -8.81
CA GLN A 111 -15.99 3.68 -8.16
C GLN A 111 -17.09 4.23 -9.09
N VAL A 112 -16.79 4.43 -10.38
CA VAL A 112 -17.78 4.87 -11.37
C VAL A 112 -18.74 3.74 -11.72
N VAL A 113 -18.23 2.54 -11.96
CA VAL A 113 -19.02 1.35 -12.32
C VAL A 113 -20.09 1.06 -11.28
N PHE A 114 -19.72 0.94 -10.00
CA PHE A 114 -20.67 0.62 -8.94
C PHE A 114 -21.64 1.77 -8.65
N ARG A 115 -21.20 3.02 -8.78
CA ARG A 115 -22.08 4.18 -8.68
C ARG A 115 -23.15 4.17 -9.77
N GLN A 116 -22.77 3.93 -11.02
CA GLN A 116 -23.71 3.92 -12.14
C GLN A 116 -24.64 2.71 -12.10
N ALA A 117 -24.07 1.53 -11.84
CA ALA A 117 -24.82 0.28 -11.91
C ALA A 117 -25.72 0.06 -10.69
N LEU A 118 -25.28 0.42 -9.48
CA LEU A 118 -25.96 0.12 -8.22
C LEU A 118 -26.29 1.34 -7.36
N GLY A 119 -25.86 2.55 -7.75
CA GLY A 119 -25.99 3.73 -6.88
C GLY A 119 -25.04 3.75 -5.68
N VAL A 120 -24.17 2.74 -5.53
CA VAL A 120 -23.24 2.63 -4.40
C VAL A 120 -22.09 3.61 -4.59
N ARG A 121 -21.94 4.55 -3.66
CA ARG A 121 -20.85 5.54 -3.65
C ARG A 121 -19.81 5.14 -2.63
N LEU A 122 -18.62 4.74 -3.07
CA LEU A 122 -17.54 4.27 -2.18
C LEU A 122 -17.18 5.29 -1.10
N GLU A 123 -17.40 6.59 -1.34
CA GLU A 123 -17.17 7.66 -0.37
C GLU A 123 -18.08 7.57 0.87
N ASP A 124 -19.22 6.89 0.76
CA ASP A 124 -20.17 6.73 1.86
C ASP A 124 -19.74 5.59 2.83
N SER A 125 -18.61 4.93 2.55
CA SER A 125 -18.06 3.84 3.38
C SER A 125 -17.51 4.28 4.72
N GLY A 126 -17.20 5.57 4.88
CA GLY A 126 -16.40 6.07 5.98
C GLY A 126 -14.96 5.56 5.99
N ALA A 127 -14.54 4.80 4.98
CA ALA A 127 -13.17 4.36 4.79
C ALA A 127 -12.33 5.45 4.10
N ASP A 128 -11.02 5.45 4.33
CA ASP A 128 -10.07 6.33 3.67
C ASP A 128 -9.81 5.84 2.23
N ILE A 129 -10.64 6.30 1.30
CA ILE A 129 -10.51 6.02 -0.13
C ILE A 129 -9.18 6.54 -0.70
N ALA A 130 -8.59 7.58 -0.12
CA ALA A 130 -7.29 8.08 -0.54
C ALA A 130 -6.17 7.11 -0.11
N LEU A 131 -6.29 6.48 1.05
CA LEU A 131 -5.38 5.41 1.49
C LEU A 131 -5.51 4.17 0.59
N LEU A 132 -6.73 3.76 0.25
CA LEU A 132 -6.95 2.66 -0.71
C LEU A 132 -6.35 2.98 -2.09
N GLU A 133 -6.43 4.22 -2.55
CA GLU A 133 -5.79 4.66 -3.79
C GLU A 133 -4.27 4.59 -3.68
N GLN A 134 -3.69 5.05 -2.57
CA GLN A 134 -2.25 4.97 -2.32
C GLN A 134 -1.74 3.53 -2.22
N LEU A 135 -2.55 2.57 -1.71
CA LEU A 135 -2.26 1.14 -1.78
C LEU A 135 -2.08 0.68 -3.25
N VAL A 136 -2.96 1.11 -4.15
CA VAL A 136 -2.85 0.78 -5.59
C VAL A 136 -1.60 1.38 -6.21
N LEU A 137 -1.30 2.64 -5.86
CA LEU A 137 -0.10 3.33 -6.37
C LEU A 137 1.18 2.64 -5.85
N ALA A 138 1.23 2.31 -4.57
CA ALA A 138 2.34 1.60 -3.95
C ALA A 138 2.60 0.25 -4.64
N ARG A 139 1.55 -0.54 -4.91
CA ARG A 139 1.65 -1.78 -5.70
C ARG A 139 2.24 -1.53 -7.10
N ASN A 140 1.82 -0.46 -7.78
CA ASN A 140 2.36 -0.15 -9.11
C ASN A 140 3.86 0.20 -9.07
N ARG A 141 4.31 0.89 -8.02
CA ARG A 141 5.73 1.21 -7.82
C ARG A 141 6.56 -0.01 -7.47
N ALA A 142 6.04 -0.89 -6.62
CA ALA A 142 6.67 -2.17 -6.30
C ALA A 142 6.91 -3.04 -7.54
N GLN A 143 5.96 -3.06 -8.49
CA GLN A 143 6.07 -3.89 -9.69
C GLN A 143 6.86 -3.25 -10.83
N HIS A 144 7.00 -1.92 -10.82
CA HIS A 144 7.69 -1.16 -11.85
C HIS A 144 8.72 -0.23 -11.20
N PRO A 145 9.79 -0.80 -10.60
CA PRO A 145 10.84 -0.01 -9.96
C PRO A 145 11.50 0.89 -11.00
N GLY A 146 11.77 2.15 -10.61
CA GLY A 146 12.32 3.16 -11.51
C GLY A 146 13.84 3.10 -11.70
N SER A 147 14.54 2.30 -10.90
CA SER A 147 16.00 2.14 -10.97
C SER A 147 16.40 0.71 -10.63
N LEU A 148 17.46 0.23 -11.28
CA LEU A 148 18.14 -1.02 -10.91
C LEU A 148 19.08 -0.83 -9.71
N THR A 149 19.55 0.40 -9.45
CA THR A 149 20.54 0.71 -8.41
C THR A 149 19.96 0.81 -7.01
N ARG A 150 18.63 0.73 -6.87
CA ARG A 150 17.92 0.83 -5.59
C ARG A 150 17.03 -0.38 -5.44
N VAL A 151 17.12 -1.06 -4.30
CA VAL A 151 16.22 -2.18 -3.97
C VAL A 151 14.82 -1.64 -3.68
N THR A 152 14.74 -0.57 -2.88
CA THR A 152 13.47 0.06 -2.51
C THR A 152 13.04 1.08 -3.57
N PRO A 153 11.82 0.97 -4.15
CA PRO A 153 11.30 1.92 -5.13
C PRO A 153 10.94 3.26 -4.47
N THR A 154 10.79 4.30 -5.29
CA THR A 154 10.38 5.64 -4.86
C THR A 154 8.98 6.00 -5.36
N HIS A 155 8.35 6.98 -4.71
CA HIS A 155 7.12 7.61 -5.21
C HIS A 155 7.39 8.34 -6.52
N THR A 156 6.40 8.45 -7.43
CA THR A 156 6.59 9.25 -8.65
C THR A 156 6.23 10.72 -8.43
N PRO A 157 6.82 11.67 -9.18
CA PRO A 157 6.40 13.07 -9.14
C PRO A 157 4.89 13.26 -9.39
N LYS A 158 4.30 12.42 -10.25
CA LYS A 158 2.86 12.44 -10.54
C LYS A 158 2.03 12.04 -9.31
N ASP A 159 2.46 11.02 -8.58
CA ASP A 159 1.77 10.57 -7.37
C ASP A 159 1.92 11.59 -6.25
N LEU A 160 3.09 12.21 -6.11
CA LEU A 160 3.37 13.28 -5.14
C LEU A 160 2.54 14.55 -5.41
N ALA A 161 2.31 14.89 -6.67
CA ALA A 161 1.43 16.01 -7.02
C ALA A 161 -0.04 15.76 -6.60
N LYS A 162 -0.46 14.49 -6.59
CA LYS A 162 -1.82 14.09 -6.19
C LYS A 162 -1.95 13.86 -4.68
N HIS A 163 -0.90 13.34 -4.06
CA HIS A 163 -0.79 13.09 -2.63
C HIS A 163 0.47 13.80 -2.11
N PRO A 164 0.38 15.10 -1.76
CA PRO A 164 1.55 15.89 -1.32
C PRO A 164 2.18 15.43 0.00
N SER A 165 1.45 14.64 0.78
CA SER A 165 1.94 13.92 1.96
C SER A 165 1.58 12.45 1.81
N PRO A 166 2.40 11.65 1.08
CA PRO A 166 2.13 10.23 0.91
C PRO A 166 2.11 9.48 2.24
N PHE A 167 1.29 8.43 2.31
CA PHE A 167 1.16 7.59 3.48
C PHE A 167 2.42 6.76 3.73
N PHE A 168 2.99 6.19 2.66
CA PHE A 168 4.16 5.31 2.69
C PHE A 168 5.49 6.08 2.65
N LEU A 169 5.71 6.96 3.62
CA LEU A 169 6.96 7.72 3.84
C LEU A 169 7.67 7.26 5.10
N THR A 170 8.99 7.26 5.13
CA THR A 170 9.72 7.12 6.42
C THR A 170 9.32 8.22 7.40
N ASP A 171 9.51 7.98 8.70
CA ASP A 171 9.22 8.99 9.73
C ASP A 171 10.08 10.25 9.50
N ARG A 172 11.34 10.05 9.08
CA ARG A 172 12.23 11.15 8.72
C ARG A 172 11.72 11.98 7.54
N GLU A 173 11.23 11.35 6.48
CA GLU A 173 10.64 12.07 5.34
C GLU A 173 9.36 12.81 5.75
N ARG A 174 8.56 12.24 6.67
CA ARG A 174 7.36 12.89 7.20
C ARG A 174 7.72 14.13 8.04
N GLU A 175 8.72 14.04 8.89
CA GLU A 175 9.26 15.18 9.66
C GLU A 175 9.75 16.30 8.73
N LEU A 176 10.50 15.95 7.68
CA LEU A 176 10.99 16.94 6.71
C LEU A 176 9.86 17.70 6.02
N ILE A 177 8.74 17.03 5.72
CA ILE A 177 7.54 17.72 5.19
C ILE A 177 6.99 18.70 6.23
N ALA A 178 6.84 18.26 7.48
CA ALA A 178 6.29 19.09 8.55
C ALA A 178 7.17 20.32 8.83
N ASP A 179 8.49 20.16 8.85
CA ASP A 179 9.46 21.24 9.02
C ASP A 179 9.42 22.24 7.85
N SER A 180 9.30 21.74 6.62
CA SER A 180 9.15 22.59 5.41
C SER A 180 7.86 23.41 5.46
N GLU A 181 6.76 22.82 5.91
CA GLU A 181 5.47 23.51 6.04
C GLU A 181 5.52 24.57 7.14
N ALA A 182 6.15 24.26 8.28
CA ALA A 182 6.33 25.19 9.39
C ALA A 182 7.25 26.39 9.03
N SER A 183 8.24 26.17 8.17
CA SER A 183 9.17 27.21 7.71
C SER A 183 8.66 28.06 6.55
N GLY A 184 7.46 27.78 6.02
CA GLY A 184 6.86 28.55 4.92
C GLY A 184 7.56 28.37 3.57
N PHE A 185 8.41 27.35 3.44
CA PHE A 185 9.08 27.03 2.18
C PHE A 185 8.11 26.32 1.24
N ASP A 186 8.09 26.70 -0.04
CA ASP A 186 7.10 26.20 -1.00
C ASP A 186 7.21 24.68 -1.19
N ALA A 187 6.11 24.03 -0.78
CA ALA A 187 5.86 22.61 -0.88
C ALA A 187 6.05 22.04 -2.30
N SER A 188 5.88 22.85 -3.33
CA SER A 188 6.00 22.43 -4.74
C SER A 188 7.43 21.99 -5.12
N SER A 189 8.42 22.36 -4.30
CA SER A 189 9.84 21.96 -4.41
C SER A 189 10.30 21.00 -3.29
N LYS A 190 9.37 20.35 -2.57
CA LYS A 190 9.59 19.54 -1.35
C LYS A 190 10.67 18.46 -1.44
N TRP A 191 10.98 17.98 -2.64
CA TRP A 191 11.76 16.77 -2.84
C TRP A 191 12.97 17.07 -3.73
N MET A 192 14.15 17.23 -3.14
CA MET A 192 15.41 17.22 -3.91
C MET A 192 15.66 15.84 -4.55
N MET A 193 15.10 14.78 -3.97
CA MET A 193 15.00 13.43 -4.53
C MET A 193 13.63 12.85 -4.17
N GLU A 194 13.08 11.98 -5.03
CA GLU A 194 11.80 11.34 -4.74
C GLU A 194 11.88 10.50 -3.47
N PRO A 195 10.90 10.62 -2.56
CA PRO A 195 10.90 9.88 -1.31
C PRO A 195 10.72 8.39 -1.56
N THR A 196 11.23 7.62 -0.63
CA THR A 196 11.24 6.16 -0.64
C THR A 196 9.84 5.63 -0.37
N LEU A 197 9.43 4.58 -1.09
CA LEU A 197 8.20 3.84 -0.78
C LEU A 197 8.44 2.96 0.45
N HIS A 198 8.16 3.50 1.63
CA HIS A 198 8.50 2.84 2.88
C HIS A 198 7.28 2.16 3.52
N VAL A 199 7.35 0.82 3.64
CA VAL A 199 6.34 -0.02 4.28
C VAL A 199 6.92 -0.59 5.57
N ASN A 200 6.31 -0.24 6.70
CA ASN A 200 6.63 -0.77 8.02
C ASN A 200 5.41 -1.52 8.59
N PRO A 201 5.54 -2.21 9.74
CA PRO A 201 4.43 -2.98 10.32
C PRO A 201 3.17 -2.14 10.52
N ASP A 202 3.30 -0.95 11.10
CA ASP A 202 2.15 -0.09 11.43
C ASP A 202 1.39 0.38 10.18
N LYS A 203 2.11 0.76 9.12
CA LYS A 203 1.49 1.16 7.86
C LYS A 203 0.82 0.01 7.14
N LEU A 204 1.45 -1.16 7.14
CA LEU A 204 0.83 -2.34 6.55
C LEU A 204 -0.46 -2.66 7.30
N GLU A 205 -0.42 -2.69 8.63
CA GLU A 205 -1.60 -2.94 9.46
C GLU A 205 -2.71 -1.91 9.22
N ALA A 206 -2.37 -0.62 9.19
CA ALA A 206 -3.34 0.43 8.91
C ALA A 206 -4.06 0.21 7.58
N VAL A 207 -3.35 -0.17 6.52
CA VAL A 207 -3.95 -0.41 5.20
C VAL A 207 -4.76 -1.71 5.18
N LEU A 208 -4.32 -2.76 5.88
CA LEU A 208 -5.07 -4.02 6.02
C LEU A 208 -6.42 -3.77 6.71
N VAL A 209 -6.40 -3.04 7.83
CA VAL A 209 -7.61 -2.64 8.57
C VAL A 209 -8.53 -1.79 7.70
N GLU A 210 -7.97 -0.85 6.94
CA GLU A 210 -8.77 0.01 6.06
C GLU A 210 -9.48 -0.78 4.95
N VAL A 211 -8.80 -1.78 4.38
CA VAL A 211 -9.40 -2.69 3.39
C VAL A 211 -10.51 -3.53 4.01
N GLU A 212 -10.31 -4.06 5.22
CA GLU A 212 -11.35 -4.83 5.95
C GLU A 212 -12.57 -3.96 6.27
N ARG A 213 -12.34 -2.73 6.75
CA ARG A 213 -13.39 -1.75 7.04
C ARG A 213 -14.19 -1.42 5.79
N PHE A 214 -13.51 -1.10 4.69
CA PHE A 214 -14.15 -0.82 3.40
C PHE A 214 -15.01 -2.01 2.94
N ALA A 215 -14.46 -3.22 2.99
CA ALA A 215 -15.15 -4.41 2.48
C ALA A 215 -16.37 -4.80 3.32
N ASN A 216 -16.35 -4.59 4.64
CA ASN A 216 -17.53 -4.80 5.49
C ASN A 216 -18.70 -3.94 5.03
N TRP A 217 -18.44 -2.65 4.87
CA TRP A 217 -19.46 -1.71 4.41
C TRP A 217 -19.89 -2.00 2.97
N PHE A 218 -18.94 -2.30 2.08
CA PHE A 218 -19.23 -2.45 0.66
C PHE A 218 -20.08 -3.70 0.36
N ASP A 219 -19.83 -4.81 1.07
CA ASP A 219 -20.68 -6.00 0.97
C ASP A 219 -22.13 -5.65 1.34
N GLU A 220 -22.36 -5.02 2.50
CA GLU A 220 -23.68 -4.61 2.97
C GLU A 220 -24.37 -3.67 1.96
N ALA A 221 -23.66 -2.63 1.51
CA ALA A 221 -24.19 -1.66 0.56
C ALA A 221 -24.59 -2.31 -0.78
N CYS A 222 -23.78 -3.24 -1.30
CA CYS A 222 -24.12 -3.97 -2.52
C CYS A 222 -25.30 -4.94 -2.31
N PHE A 223 -25.36 -5.63 -1.17
CA PHE A 223 -26.47 -6.54 -0.85
C PHE A 223 -27.81 -5.80 -0.71
N ASP A 224 -27.83 -4.64 -0.07
CA ASP A 224 -29.04 -3.84 0.10
C ASP A 224 -29.59 -3.35 -1.25
N GLN A 225 -28.72 -2.87 -2.15
CA GLN A 225 -29.14 -2.42 -3.47
C GLN A 225 -29.63 -3.56 -4.35
N LEU A 226 -29.00 -4.73 -4.30
CA LEU A 226 -29.43 -5.89 -5.08
C LEU A 226 -30.72 -6.51 -4.56
N SER A 227 -30.89 -6.60 -3.23
CA SER A 227 -32.13 -7.12 -2.62
C SER A 227 -33.32 -6.17 -2.79
N GLY A 228 -33.07 -4.85 -2.76
CA GLY A 228 -34.08 -3.84 -3.06
C GLY A 228 -34.57 -3.85 -4.52
N ARG A 229 -33.72 -4.27 -5.46
CA ARG A 229 -34.07 -4.42 -6.89
C ARG A 229 -34.88 -5.65 -7.23
N LEU A 230 -34.90 -6.66 -6.36
CA LEU A 230 -35.66 -7.90 -6.54
C LEU A 230 -37.09 -7.83 -5.98
N LYS A 231 -37.47 -6.70 -5.39
CA LYS A 231 -38.84 -6.39 -4.94
C LYS A 231 -39.53 -5.49 -5.95
#